data_AF-A0A7Z9MKM1-F1
#
_entry.id   AF-A0A7Z9MKM1-F1
#
_cell.length_a   1.000
_cell.length_b   1.000
_cell.length_c   1.000
_cell.angle_alpha   90.00
_cell.angle_beta   90.00
_cell.angle_gamma   90.00
#
_symmetry.space_group_name_H-M   'P 1'
#
loop_
_entity.id
_entity.type
_entity.pdbx_description
1 polymer ?
#
loop_
_entity_poly.entity_id
_entity_poly.type
_entity_poly.pdbx_seq_one_letter_code
_entity_poly.pdbx_strand_id
1 'polypeptide(L)'
;MARDHAHAPQDDIVYPTTIPFVLVHLACFGAIWTGVTVQALWVAVTLYFVRMWAITAGYHRYFSHRSYKTNRVMQFFIAFLGQTSAQRGAIWWAAVHRHHHLHSDTPEDVHSPGLFGFWYSHFGWIFNPKNSKPNAETVRDLTQYRELVIL
;
A
#
# COMPACT_ATOMS: atom_id res chain seq x y z
N MET A 1 31.06 -1.16 -12.65
CA MET A 1 30.51 -2.49 -12.34
C MET A 1 29.02 -2.42 -12.63
N ALA A 2 28.57 -2.96 -13.76
CA ALA A 2 27.14 -2.99 -14.07
C ALA A 2 26.48 -3.87 -13.00
N ARG A 3 25.49 -3.34 -12.28
CA ARG A 3 24.67 -4.15 -11.38
C ARG A 3 23.89 -5.09 -12.29
N ASP A 4 24.11 -6.40 -12.17
CA ASP A 4 23.23 -7.38 -12.81
C ASP A 4 21.83 -7.13 -12.26
N HIS A 5 20.97 -6.56 -13.11
CA HIS A 5 19.58 -6.34 -12.76
C HIS A 5 18.92 -7.72 -12.67
N ALA A 6 18.45 -8.09 -11.48
CA ALA A 6 17.59 -9.25 -11.34
C ALA A 6 16.37 -9.03 -12.24
N HIS A 7 16.06 -9.98 -13.13
CA HIS A 7 14.87 -9.89 -13.95
C HIS A 7 13.64 -9.87 -13.02
N ALA A 8 12.85 -8.80 -13.12
CA ALA A 8 11.57 -8.74 -12.42
C ALA A 8 10.73 -9.96 -12.82
N PRO A 9 10.11 -10.68 -11.88
CA PRO A 9 9.27 -11.84 -12.17
C PRO A 9 7.92 -11.36 -12.75
N GLN A 10 7.95 -10.79 -13.95
CA GLN A 10 6.79 -10.23 -14.64
C GLN A 10 5.82 -11.32 -15.09
N ASP A 11 6.33 -12.54 -15.32
CA ASP A 11 5.54 -13.70 -15.73
C ASP A 11 4.53 -14.17 -14.66
N ASP A 12 4.66 -13.67 -13.43
CA ASP A 12 3.78 -14.01 -12.30
C ASP A 12 2.65 -12.97 -12.08
N ILE A 13 2.54 -11.91 -12.90
CA ILE A 13 1.53 -10.85 -12.70
C ILE A 13 0.13 -11.35 -13.08
N VAL A 14 -0.84 -11.24 -12.15
CA VAL A 14 -2.24 -11.61 -12.43
C VAL A 14 -2.98 -10.45 -13.07
N TYR A 15 -3.02 -10.45 -14.40
CA TYR A 15 -3.70 -9.43 -15.23
C TYR A 15 -5.18 -9.18 -14.87
N PRO A 16 -6.01 -10.18 -14.47
CA PRO A 16 -7.36 -9.87 -14.01
C PRO A 16 -7.44 -8.91 -12.82
N THR A 17 -6.43 -8.90 -11.94
CA THR A 17 -6.40 -8.00 -10.78
C THR A 17 -5.92 -6.58 -11.12
N THR A 18 -5.32 -6.39 -12.29
CA THR A 18 -4.91 -5.05 -12.78
C THR A 18 -6.08 -4.28 -13.38
N ILE A 19 -7.15 -4.98 -13.82
CA ILE A 19 -8.30 -4.35 -14.49
C ILE A 19 -8.97 -3.28 -13.62
N PRO A 20 -9.39 -3.54 -12.36
CA PRO A 20 -10.02 -2.50 -11.54
C PRO A 20 -9.10 -1.32 -11.27
N PHE A 21 -7.80 -1.58 -11.13
CA PHE A 21 -6.79 -0.54 -10.94
C PHE A 21 -6.74 0.39 -12.16
N VAL A 22 -6.61 -0.17 -13.37
CA VAL A 22 -6.59 0.62 -14.61
C VAL A 22 -7.91 1.39 -14.80
N LEU A 23 -9.04 0.74 -14.55
CA LEU A 23 -10.36 1.38 -14.69
C LEU A 23 -10.54 2.58 -13.75
N VAL A 24 -10.08 2.51 -12.50
CA VAL A 24 -10.13 3.65 -11.57
C VAL A 24 -9.31 4.84 -12.10
N HIS A 25 -8.14 4.60 -12.68
CA HIS A 25 -7.32 5.67 -13.24
C HIS A 25 -7.96 6.28 -14.50
N LEU A 26 -8.54 5.43 -15.36
CA LEU A 26 -9.27 5.90 -16.54
C LEU A 26 -10.53 6.69 -16.17
N ALA A 27 -11.21 6.31 -15.08
CA ALA A 27 -12.40 6.99 -14.59
C ALA A 27 -12.11 8.44 -14.16
N CYS A 28 -10.88 8.77 -13.76
CA CYS A 28 -10.49 10.15 -13.44
C CYS A 28 -10.65 11.11 -14.63
N PHE A 29 -10.49 10.63 -15.86
CA PHE A 29 -10.71 11.45 -17.06
C PHE A 29 -12.18 11.83 -17.24
N GLY A 30 -13.11 11.13 -16.59
CA GLY A 30 -14.54 11.47 -16.53
C GLY A 30 -14.79 12.95 -16.16
N ALA A 31 -13.90 13.52 -15.34
CA ALA A 31 -13.93 14.93 -14.93
C ALA A 31 -13.89 15.93 -16.09
N ILE A 32 -13.32 15.56 -17.24
CA ILE A 32 -13.29 16.40 -18.45
C ILE A 32 -14.70 16.67 -18.96
N TRP A 33 -15.58 15.66 -18.90
CA TRP A 33 -16.95 15.75 -19.40
C TRP A 33 -17.94 16.19 -18.33
N THR A 34 -17.74 15.79 -17.07
CA THR A 34 -18.64 16.17 -15.97
C THR A 34 -18.35 17.57 -15.42
N GLY A 35 -17.18 18.13 -15.73
CA GLY A 35 -16.65 19.33 -15.07
C GLY A 35 -16.19 19.07 -13.63
N VAL A 36 -15.54 20.07 -13.03
CA VAL A 36 -15.05 20.04 -11.64
C VAL A 36 -15.65 21.21 -10.88
N THR A 37 -16.51 20.89 -9.91
CA THR A 37 -17.08 21.91 -9.01
C THR A 37 -16.10 22.26 -7.89
N VAL A 38 -16.25 23.45 -7.30
CA VAL A 38 -15.44 23.86 -6.13
C VAL A 38 -15.64 22.91 -4.96
N GLN A 39 -16.85 22.37 -4.78
CA GLN A 39 -17.18 21.38 -3.77
C GLN A 39 -16.43 20.06 -4.01
N ALA A 40 -16.40 19.58 -5.26
CA ALA A 40 -15.66 18.38 -5.63
C ALA A 40 -14.15 18.55 -5.38
N LEU A 41 -13.60 19.74 -5.68
CA LEU A 41 -12.20 20.06 -5.39
C LEU A 41 -11.90 20.01 -3.89
N TRP A 42 -12.76 20.61 -3.06
CA TRP A 42 -12.60 20.56 -1.60
C TRP A 42 -12.64 19.14 -1.06
N VAL A 43 -13.62 18.33 -1.51
CA VAL A 43 -13.70 16.91 -1.12
C VAL A 43 -12.43 16.16 -1.53
N ALA A 44 -11.95 16.36 -2.75
CA ALA A 44 -10.72 15.71 -3.24
C ALA A 44 -9.50 16.07 -2.40
N VAL A 45 -9.30 17.37 -2.12
CA VAL A 45 -8.18 17.87 -1.32
C VAL A 45 -8.26 17.37 0.12
N THR A 46 -9.43 17.43 0.76
CA THR A 46 -9.62 16.93 2.13
C THR A 46 -9.35 15.43 2.21
N LEU A 47 -9.91 14.64 1.30
CA LEU A 47 -9.68 13.20 1.28
C LEU A 47 -8.20 12.86 1.01
N TYR A 48 -7.53 13.61 0.14
CA TYR A 48 -6.10 13.44 -0.11
C TYR A 48 -5.30 13.61 1.18
N PHE A 49 -5.47 14.72 1.90
CA PHE A 49 -4.69 14.97 3.12
C PHE A 49 -5.04 14.01 4.26
N VAL A 50 -6.32 13.67 4.44
CA VAL A 50 -6.74 12.69 5.45
C VAL A 50 -6.11 11.31 5.18
N ARG A 51 -6.13 10.84 3.92
CA ARG A 51 -5.54 9.55 3.54
C ARG A 51 -4.02 9.58 3.59
N MET A 52 -3.38 10.67 3.16
CA MET A 52 -1.94 10.85 3.29
C MET A 52 -1.51 10.79 4.76
N TRP A 53 -2.24 11.42 5.66
CA TRP A 53 -1.99 11.30 7.09
C TRP A 53 -2.19 9.86 7.57
N ALA A 54 -3.26 9.18 7.17
CA ALA A 54 -3.52 7.80 7.58
C ALA A 54 -2.43 6.83 7.12
N ILE A 55 -1.88 7.01 5.92
CA ILE A 55 -0.75 6.20 5.43
C ILE A 55 0.54 6.55 6.16
N THR A 56 0.89 7.84 6.23
CA THR A 56 2.20 8.27 6.75
C THR A 56 2.31 8.21 8.27
N ALA A 57 1.29 8.68 9.01
CA ALA A 57 1.25 8.60 10.46
C ALA A 57 0.78 7.21 10.92
N GLY A 58 -0.25 6.66 10.27
CA GLY A 58 -0.83 5.38 10.63
C GLY A 58 -0.05 4.18 10.13
N TYR A 59 -0.27 3.77 8.88
CA TYR A 59 0.32 2.54 8.34
C TYR A 59 1.85 2.53 8.48
N HIS A 60 2.51 3.63 8.15
CA HIS A 60 3.96 3.75 8.22
C HIS A 60 4.50 3.88 9.65
N ARG A 61 4.24 5.01 10.34
CA ARG A 61 4.88 5.26 11.64
C ARG A 61 4.28 4.42 12.77
N TYR A 62 2.96 4.25 12.82
CA TYR A 62 2.32 3.52 13.90
C TYR A 62 2.38 2.00 13.71
N PHE A 63 1.86 1.49 12.59
CA PHE A 63 1.73 0.05 12.39
C PHE A 63 3.06 -0.62 12.02
N SER A 64 3.84 -0.04 11.11
CA SER A 64 5.11 -0.64 10.69
C SER A 64 6.25 -0.38 11.67
N HIS A 65 6.43 0.87 12.11
CA HIS A 65 7.61 1.31 12.87
C HIS A 65 7.40 1.45 14.38
N ARG A 66 6.16 1.32 14.88
CA ARG A 66 5.84 1.46 16.31
C ARG A 66 6.36 2.76 16.94
N SER A 67 6.42 3.85 16.17
CA SER A 67 7.02 5.13 16.60
C SER A 67 6.25 5.84 17.71
N TYR A 68 4.98 5.45 17.94
CA TYR A 68 4.16 5.97 19.03
C TYR A 68 3.09 4.96 19.47
N LYS A 69 2.46 5.22 20.61
CA LYS A 69 1.39 4.38 21.18
C LYS A 69 0.06 5.11 21.14
N THR A 70 -1.03 4.37 20.97
CA THR A 70 -2.42 4.86 21.01
C THR A 70 -3.29 3.83 21.73
N ASN A 71 -4.51 4.24 22.11
CA ASN A 71 -5.51 3.31 22.61
C ASN A 71 -6.15 2.50 21.45
N ARG A 72 -6.89 1.45 21.81
CA ARG A 72 -7.51 0.51 20.85
C ARG A 72 -8.50 1.18 19.88
N VAL A 73 -9.25 2.17 20.36
CA VAL A 73 -10.22 2.92 19.53
C VAL A 73 -9.49 3.72 18.46
N MET A 74 -8.45 4.46 18.84
CA MET A 74 -7.66 5.25 17.92
C MET A 74 -6.85 4.38 16.96
N GLN A 75 -6.35 3.23 17.42
CA GLN A 75 -5.74 2.22 16.56
C GLN A 75 -6.70 1.78 15.45
N PHE A 76 -7.92 1.37 15.81
CA PHE A 76 -8.93 0.98 14.84
C PHE A 76 -9.29 2.13 13.88
N PHE A 77 -9.49 3.34 14.40
CA PHE A 77 -9.80 4.51 13.59
C PHE A 77 -8.72 4.80 12.54
N ILE A 78 -7.44 4.76 12.94
CA ILE A 78 -6.31 4.94 12.03
C ILE A 78 -6.28 3.81 10.98
N ALA A 79 -6.51 2.56 11.38
CA ALA A 79 -6.55 1.43 10.45
C ALA A 79 -7.69 1.59 9.43
N PHE A 80 -8.89 1.94 9.89
CA PHE A 80 -10.05 2.18 9.05
C PHE A 80 -9.83 3.32 8.06
N LEU A 81 -9.31 4.48 8.52
CA LEU A 81 -8.97 5.59 7.63
C LEU A 81 -7.93 5.18 6.58
N GLY A 82 -6.90 4.42 6.99
CA GLY A 82 -5.90 3.88 6.08
C GLY A 82 -6.52 2.98 5.02
N GLN A 83 -7.48 2.12 5.39
CA GLN A 83 -8.15 1.22 4.46
C GLN A 83 -8.92 1.97 3.35
N THR A 84 -9.42 3.19 3.62
CA THR A 84 -10.08 4.03 2.60
C THR A 84 -9.15 4.47 1.46
N SER A 85 -7.83 4.27 1.58
CA SER A 85 -6.85 4.54 0.53
C SER A 85 -6.74 3.43 -0.52
N ALA A 86 -7.40 2.28 -0.31
CA ALA A 86 -7.31 1.10 -1.17
C ALA A 86 -5.89 0.51 -1.32
N GLN A 87 -5.00 0.70 -0.33
CA GLN A 87 -3.66 0.12 -0.28
C GLN A 87 -3.57 -1.19 0.53
N ARG A 88 -4.66 -1.96 0.59
CA ARG A 88 -4.86 -3.13 1.46
C ARG A 88 -4.88 -2.78 2.96
N GLY A 89 -5.20 -3.79 3.78
CA GLY A 89 -5.34 -3.63 5.23
C GLY A 89 -4.02 -3.38 5.96
N ALA A 90 -4.12 -2.84 7.18
CA ALA A 90 -2.97 -2.42 7.99
C ALA A 90 -1.97 -3.56 8.28
N ILE A 91 -2.46 -4.79 8.47
CA ILE A 91 -1.62 -5.98 8.69
C ILE A 91 -0.77 -6.28 7.46
N TRP A 92 -1.39 -6.24 6.27
CA TRP A 92 -0.68 -6.47 5.03
C TRP A 92 0.40 -5.42 4.78
N TRP A 93 0.01 -4.16 4.94
CA TRP A 93 0.91 -3.03 4.72
C TRP A 93 2.10 -3.08 5.68
N ALA A 94 1.86 -3.34 6.97
CA ALA A 94 2.92 -3.45 7.95
C ALA A 94 3.87 -4.62 7.67
N ALA A 95 3.36 -5.78 7.27
CA ALA A 95 4.19 -6.95 6.99
C ALA A 95 5.13 -6.71 5.79
N VAL A 96 4.58 -6.18 4.69
CA VAL A 96 5.36 -5.84 3.49
C VAL A 96 6.37 -4.74 3.78
N HIS A 97 5.95 -3.68 4.48
CA HIS A 97 6.83 -2.55 4.78
C HIS A 97 7.99 -2.93 5.71
N ARG A 98 7.73 -3.76 6.72
CA ARG A 98 8.79 -4.32 7.59
C ARG A 98 9.74 -5.22 6.80
N HIS A 99 9.20 -6.03 5.88
CA HIS A 99 10.01 -6.87 5.01
C HIS A 99 10.92 -6.05 4.09
N HIS A 100 10.38 -4.99 3.50
CA HIS A 100 11.15 -4.04 2.69
C HIS A 100 12.30 -3.42 3.48
N HIS A 101 12.06 -2.91 4.69
CA HIS A 101 13.14 -2.35 5.50
C HIS A 101 14.22 -3.36 5.90
N LEU A 102 13.83 -4.63 6.11
CA LEU A 102 14.78 -5.69 6.46
C LEU A 102 15.66 -6.08 5.26
N HIS A 103 15.13 -6.01 4.05
CA HIS A 103 15.75 -6.52 2.82
C HIS A 103 15.97 -5.46 1.75
N SER A 104 15.98 -4.18 2.13
CA SER A 104 16.02 -3.06 1.17
C SER A 104 17.19 -3.22 0.21
N ASP A 105 16.91 -3.04 -1.08
CA ASP A 105 17.90 -3.16 -2.16
C ASP A 105 18.56 -4.54 -2.30
N THR A 106 17.93 -5.59 -1.76
CA THR A 106 18.28 -6.99 -2.02
C THR A 106 17.21 -7.68 -2.87
N PRO A 107 17.50 -8.85 -3.48
CA PRO A 107 16.51 -9.58 -4.28
C PRO A 107 15.22 -9.95 -3.54
N GLU A 108 15.25 -9.97 -2.22
CA GLU A 108 14.08 -10.22 -1.37
C GLU A 108 13.16 -9.00 -1.25
N ASP A 109 13.64 -7.77 -1.48
CA ASP A 109 12.78 -6.58 -1.53
C ASP A 109 11.91 -6.57 -2.79
N VAL A 110 10.65 -6.98 -2.62
CA VAL A 110 9.65 -7.18 -3.67
C VAL A 110 9.41 -5.96 -4.58
N HIS A 111 9.85 -4.77 -4.18
CA HIS A 111 9.69 -3.53 -4.93
C HIS A 111 10.97 -2.67 -4.96
N SER A 112 12.16 -3.30 -5.01
CA SER A 112 13.42 -2.57 -5.18
C SER A 112 13.55 -1.94 -6.59
N PRO A 113 13.59 -0.60 -6.71
CA PRO A 113 13.71 0.08 -8.01
C PRO A 113 15.06 -0.17 -8.69
N GLY A 114 16.13 -0.34 -7.91
CA GLY A 114 17.47 -0.57 -8.44
C GLY A 114 17.65 -1.95 -9.08
N LEU A 115 16.89 -2.94 -8.62
CA LEU A 115 16.95 -4.31 -9.12
C LEU A 115 15.91 -4.54 -10.22
N PHE A 116 14.66 -4.16 -9.97
CA PHE A 116 13.52 -4.54 -10.84
C PHE A 116 13.03 -3.42 -11.76
N GLY A 117 13.61 -2.22 -11.64
CA GLY A 117 13.27 -1.06 -12.47
C GLY A 117 12.04 -0.29 -11.96
N PHE A 118 11.86 0.91 -12.52
CA PHE A 118 10.85 1.88 -12.08
C PHE A 118 9.42 1.35 -12.16
N TRP A 119 8.99 0.89 -13.34
CA TRP A 119 7.58 0.53 -13.56
C TRP A 119 7.12 -0.67 -12.73
N TYR A 120 7.97 -1.68 -12.60
CA TYR A 120 7.66 -2.84 -11.76
C TYR A 120 7.58 -2.45 -10.28
N SER A 121 8.56 -1.68 -9.79
CA SER A 121 8.62 -1.26 -8.39
C SER A 121 7.54 -0.24 -8.04
N HIS A 122 7.07 0.53 -9.02
CA HIS A 122 6.01 1.51 -8.83
C HIS A 122 4.62 0.87 -8.79
N PHE A 123 4.33 -0.10 -9.67
CA PHE A 123 3.00 -0.75 -9.76
C PHE A 123 3.02 -2.27 -9.90
N GLY A 124 3.94 -2.82 -10.70
CA GLY A 124 3.92 -4.24 -11.10
C GLY A 124 3.93 -5.22 -9.93
N TRP A 125 4.73 -4.97 -8.90
CA TRP A 125 4.88 -5.85 -7.74
C TRP A 125 3.58 -6.10 -6.97
N ILE A 126 2.64 -5.15 -7.01
CA ILE A 126 1.36 -5.20 -6.26
C ILE A 126 0.48 -6.35 -6.76
N PHE A 127 0.64 -6.72 -8.03
CA PHE A 127 -0.17 -7.70 -8.74
C PHE A 127 0.48 -9.09 -8.82
N ASN A 128 1.65 -9.25 -8.20
CA ASN A 128 2.25 -10.57 -8.05
C ASN A 128 1.55 -11.34 -6.92
N PRO A 129 0.97 -12.53 -7.16
CA PRO A 129 0.28 -13.35 -6.17
C PRO A 129 1.12 -13.69 -4.95
N LYS A 130 2.45 -13.79 -5.10
CA LYS A 130 3.37 -14.05 -3.99
C LYS A 130 3.28 -12.94 -2.93
N ASN A 131 2.94 -11.73 -3.34
CA ASN A 131 2.81 -10.57 -2.47
C ASN A 131 1.38 -10.39 -1.93
N SER A 132 0.43 -11.28 -2.28
CA SER A 132 -0.97 -11.10 -1.91
C SER A 132 -1.27 -11.37 -0.43
N LYS A 133 -0.47 -12.20 0.24
CA LYS A 133 -0.65 -12.61 1.63
C LYS A 133 0.48 -12.06 2.51
N PRO A 134 0.16 -11.48 3.68
CA PRO A 134 1.21 -11.07 4.60
C PRO A 134 1.86 -12.26 5.27
N ASN A 135 3.15 -12.14 5.58
CA ASN A 135 3.78 -13.01 6.56
C ASN A 135 3.27 -12.62 7.96
N ALA A 136 2.28 -13.36 8.48
CA ALA A 136 1.67 -13.09 9.78
C ALA A 136 2.66 -13.17 10.95
N GLU A 137 3.80 -13.87 10.78
CA GLU A 137 4.80 -14.03 11.83
C GLU A 137 5.56 -12.73 12.11
N THR A 138 5.77 -11.90 11.09
CA THR A 138 6.50 -10.62 11.22
C THR A 138 5.64 -9.51 11.83
N VAL A 139 4.34 -9.76 12.01
CA VAL A 139 3.34 -8.82 12.52
C VAL A 139 2.44 -9.44 13.60
N ARG A 140 2.97 -10.40 14.39
CA ARG A 140 2.23 -11.04 15.51
C ARG A 140 1.70 -10.03 16.54
N ASP A 141 2.41 -8.92 16.68
CA ASP A 141 2.03 -7.78 17.51
C ASP A 141 0.76 -7.06 17.02
N LEU A 142 0.32 -7.27 15.78
CA LEU A 142 -0.89 -6.72 15.19
C LEU A 142 -2.01 -7.77 15.02
N THR A 143 -1.65 -9.00 14.68
CA THR A 143 -2.65 -10.07 14.41
C THR A 143 -3.42 -10.51 15.65
N GLN A 144 -2.95 -10.16 16.85
CA GLN A 144 -3.71 -10.34 18.10
C GLN A 144 -5.01 -9.51 18.16
N TYR A 145 -5.13 -8.42 17.37
CA TYR A 145 -6.30 -7.56 17.33
C TYR A 145 -7.25 -7.98 16.21
N ARG A 146 -8.37 -8.63 16.57
CA ARG A 146 -9.35 -9.15 15.60
C ARG A 146 -9.89 -8.09 14.65
N GLU A 147 -10.12 -6.87 15.14
CA GLU A 147 -10.60 -5.76 14.33
C GLU A 147 -9.62 -5.35 13.22
N LEU A 148 -8.32 -5.58 13.39
CA LEU A 148 -7.31 -5.32 12.36
C LEU A 148 -7.22 -6.45 11.33
N VAL A 149 -7.64 -7.67 11.70
CA VAL A 149 -7.66 -8.84 10.80
C VAL A 149 -8.88 -8.81 9.88
N ILE A 150 -10.00 -8.26 10.36
CA ILE A 150 -11.25 -8.17 9.60
C ILE A 150 -11.22 -7.01 8.57
N LEU A 151 -10.49 -5.93 8.90
CA LEU A 151 -10.33 -4.76 8.03
C LEU A 151 -9.49 -5.08 6.78
#